data_AF-A0A3D8J584-F1
#
_entry.id   AF-A0A3D8J584-F1
#
_cell.length_a   1.000
_cell.length_b   1.000
_cell.length_c   1.000
_cell.angle_alpha   90.00
_cell.angle_beta   90.00
_cell.angle_gamma   90.00
#
_symmetry.space_group_name_H-M   'P 1'
#
loop_
_entity.id
_entity.type
_entity.pdbx_description
1 polymer ?
#
loop_
_entity_poly.entity_id
_entity_poly.type
_entity_poly.pdbx_seq_one_letter_code
_entity_poly.pdbx_strand_id
1 'polypeptide(L)'
;MGNRLVLNMKKDGNDVATGYFHWSASTTDSAEILDNVLYYLDNNDEEINKRYIYALYSVGAGLTEEAKETIKEKNIDLKLVEGIDRNSGIIDITEEAMNEAIQYAEILITIDYLEDTKSFIINCEQMLYQDTEVSKEDAENSNCRVIEIDFELNNLNIIKAFDFIDIVNNSTYEDVFVVNNKVYKHIFY
;
A
#
# COMPACT_ATOMS: atom_id res chain seq x y z
N MET A 1 -9.63 3.75 17.83
CA MET A 1 -10.14 4.25 16.54
C MET A 1 -9.08 3.84 15.55
N GLY A 2 -9.39 2.96 14.59
CA GLY A 2 -8.33 2.44 13.73
C GLY A 2 -7.93 3.43 12.64
N ASN A 3 -6.76 3.21 12.07
CA ASN A 3 -6.16 4.09 11.09
C ASN A 3 -6.55 3.78 9.65
N ARG A 4 -6.34 4.73 8.75
CA ARG A 4 -6.73 4.71 7.33
C ARG A 4 -5.53 4.36 6.44
N LEU A 5 -5.57 3.16 5.86
CA LEU A 5 -4.63 2.74 4.81
C LEU A 5 -5.22 3.09 3.45
N VAL A 6 -4.40 3.64 2.58
CA VAL A 6 -4.74 3.84 1.17
C VAL A 6 -3.68 3.20 0.28
N LEU A 7 -4.13 2.30 -0.58
CA LEU A 7 -3.35 1.81 -1.71
C LEU A 7 -3.72 2.64 -2.94
N ASN A 8 -2.77 3.38 -3.49
CA ASN A 8 -2.95 4.15 -4.72
C ASN A 8 -2.32 3.42 -5.90
N MET A 9 -3.16 3.00 -6.85
CA MET A 9 -2.75 2.28 -8.05
C MET A 9 -2.58 3.26 -9.21
N LYS A 10 -1.39 3.29 -9.78
CA LYS A 10 -1.03 4.17 -10.89
C LYS A 10 -0.57 3.41 -12.12
N LYS A 11 -0.75 4.03 -13.28
CA LYS A 11 -0.16 3.62 -14.55
C LYS A 11 0.54 4.79 -15.19
N ASP A 12 1.84 4.65 -15.43
CA ASP A 12 2.69 5.69 -15.99
C ASP A 12 2.50 7.04 -15.25
N GLY A 13 2.39 6.98 -13.91
CA GLY A 13 2.16 8.14 -13.03
C GLY A 13 0.72 8.61 -12.88
N ASN A 14 -0.23 8.12 -13.68
CA ASN A 14 -1.64 8.51 -13.63
C ASN A 14 -2.44 7.61 -12.69
N ASP A 15 -3.32 8.19 -11.87
CA ASP A 15 -4.16 7.42 -10.95
C ASP A 15 -5.19 6.57 -11.72
N VAL A 16 -5.29 5.29 -11.35
CA VAL A 16 -6.20 4.32 -11.96
C VAL A 16 -7.30 3.93 -10.99
N ALA A 17 -6.92 3.60 -9.75
CA ALA A 17 -7.83 3.21 -8.69
C ALA A 17 -7.18 3.44 -7.31
N THR A 18 -8.00 3.65 -6.29
CA THR A 18 -7.57 3.58 -4.89
C THR A 18 -8.30 2.48 -4.14
N GLY A 19 -7.63 1.87 -3.18
CA GLY A 19 -8.23 1.03 -2.14
C GLY A 19 -8.11 1.73 -0.79
N TYR A 20 -9.23 2.14 -0.20
CA TYR A 20 -9.30 2.77 1.12
C TYR A 20 -9.73 1.75 2.18
N PHE A 21 -8.87 1.46 3.15
CA PHE A 21 -9.12 0.48 4.21
C PHE A 21 -9.20 1.18 5.56
N HIS A 22 -10.36 1.08 6.20
CA HIS A 22 -10.60 1.67 7.50
C HIS A 22 -10.17 0.68 8.60
N TRP A 23 -9.30 1.13 9.50
CA TRP A 23 -8.71 0.35 10.59
C TRP A 23 -7.58 -0.63 10.20
N SER A 24 -6.92 -0.39 9.07
CA SER A 24 -5.85 -1.28 8.56
C SER A 24 -4.51 -0.57 8.33
N ALA A 25 -4.33 0.66 8.84
CA ALA A 25 -3.07 1.39 8.76
C ALA A 25 -2.15 1.20 9.97
N SER A 26 -2.18 0.02 10.60
CA SER A 26 -1.01 -0.43 11.35
C SER A 26 0.04 -0.93 10.36
N THR A 27 1.34 -0.81 10.69
CA THR A 27 2.40 -1.26 9.78
C THR A 27 2.27 -2.73 9.40
N THR A 28 1.86 -3.59 10.35
CA THR A 28 1.69 -5.04 10.13
C THR A 28 0.49 -5.36 9.25
N ASP A 29 -0.68 -4.75 9.54
CA ASP A 29 -1.89 -5.00 8.72
C ASP A 29 -1.70 -4.47 7.30
N SER A 30 -1.02 -3.32 7.15
CA SER A 30 -0.68 -2.75 5.85
C SER A 30 0.28 -3.65 5.06
N ALA A 31 1.23 -4.29 5.74
CA ALA A 31 2.15 -5.24 5.09
C ALA A 31 1.42 -6.50 4.60
N GLU A 32 0.49 -7.05 5.39
CA GLU A 32 -0.33 -8.21 4.99
C GLU A 32 -1.24 -7.90 3.79
N ILE A 33 -1.89 -6.72 3.80
CA ILE A 33 -2.72 -6.28 2.66
C ILE A 33 -1.85 -6.09 1.42
N LEU A 34 -0.70 -5.42 1.57
CA LEU A 34 0.22 -5.18 0.45
C LEU A 34 0.74 -6.50 -0.14
N ASP A 35 1.11 -7.48 0.68
CA ASP A 35 1.61 -8.79 0.23
C ASP A 35 0.63 -9.47 -0.72
N ASN A 36 -0.64 -9.57 -0.32
CA ASN A 36 -1.69 -10.17 -1.12
C ASN A 36 -1.95 -9.41 -2.43
N VAL A 37 -1.92 -8.07 -2.37
CA VAL A 37 -2.06 -7.22 -3.57
C VAL A 37 -0.90 -7.45 -4.52
N LEU A 38 0.34 -7.42 -4.04
CA LEU A 38 1.53 -7.64 -4.88
C LEU A 38 1.54 -9.06 -5.46
N TYR A 39 1.15 -10.07 -4.69
CA TYR A 39 1.03 -11.44 -5.17
C TYR A 39 0.06 -11.53 -6.35
N TYR A 40 -1.11 -10.89 -6.25
CA TYR A 40 -2.06 -10.81 -7.36
C TYR A 40 -1.46 -10.04 -8.56
N LEU A 41 -0.80 -8.92 -8.28
CA LEU A 41 -0.11 -8.08 -9.27
C LEU A 41 1.14 -8.71 -9.88
N ASP A 42 1.62 -9.86 -9.40
CA ASP A 42 2.71 -10.62 -10.03
C ASP A 42 2.18 -11.83 -10.82
N ASN A 43 1.11 -12.46 -10.35
CA ASN A 43 0.63 -13.77 -10.84
C ASN A 43 -0.60 -13.74 -11.76
N ASN A 44 -0.94 -12.60 -12.37
CA ASN A 44 -2.20 -12.44 -13.13
C ASN A 44 -2.03 -11.60 -14.41
N ASP A 45 -2.31 -12.14 -15.59
CA ASP A 45 -2.04 -11.45 -16.86
C ASP A 45 -3.21 -10.59 -17.40
N GLU A 46 -4.15 -10.18 -16.55
CA GLU A 46 -5.21 -9.25 -16.94
C GLU A 46 -4.64 -7.89 -17.38
N GLU A 47 -5.43 -7.16 -18.18
CA GLU A 47 -5.11 -5.77 -18.52
C GLU A 47 -4.95 -4.94 -17.23
N ILE A 48 -3.92 -4.10 -17.17
CA ILE A 48 -3.44 -3.51 -15.91
C ILE A 48 -4.51 -2.78 -15.11
N ASN A 49 -5.43 -2.04 -15.75
CA ASN A 49 -6.49 -1.35 -15.02
C ASN A 49 -7.45 -2.35 -14.36
N LYS A 50 -7.80 -3.44 -15.06
CA LYS A 50 -8.58 -4.53 -14.45
C LYS A 50 -7.80 -5.24 -13.37
N ARG A 51 -6.52 -5.50 -13.62
CA ARG A 51 -5.61 -6.19 -12.70
C ARG A 51 -5.53 -5.46 -11.35
N TYR A 52 -5.46 -4.13 -11.36
CA TYR A 52 -5.50 -3.31 -10.15
C TYR A 52 -6.81 -3.42 -9.38
N ILE A 53 -7.94 -3.30 -10.06
CA ILE A 53 -9.26 -3.42 -9.42
C ILE A 53 -9.41 -4.82 -8.82
N TYR A 54 -8.96 -5.86 -9.51
CA TYR A 54 -9.00 -7.22 -8.98
C TYR A 54 -8.00 -7.48 -7.84
N ALA A 55 -6.82 -6.86 -7.86
CA ALA A 55 -5.87 -6.96 -6.76
C ALA A 55 -6.48 -6.38 -5.48
N LEU A 56 -7.09 -5.19 -5.56
CA LEU A 56 -7.81 -4.58 -4.45
C LEU A 56 -9.02 -5.43 -4.00
N TYR A 57 -9.76 -5.99 -4.95
CA TYR A 57 -10.87 -6.87 -4.64
C TYR A 57 -10.42 -8.16 -3.93
N SER A 58 -9.23 -8.68 -4.26
CA SER A 58 -8.69 -9.92 -3.69
C SER A 58 -8.42 -9.82 -2.18
N VAL A 59 -8.23 -8.60 -1.66
CA VAL A 59 -8.06 -8.32 -0.23
C VAL A 59 -9.36 -7.87 0.45
N GLY A 60 -10.50 -8.09 -0.20
CA GLY A 60 -11.84 -7.87 0.37
C GLY A 60 -12.48 -6.53 0.02
N ALA A 61 -11.79 -5.63 -0.68
CA ALA A 61 -12.33 -4.31 -0.97
C ALA A 61 -13.50 -4.37 -1.97
N GLY A 62 -14.52 -3.56 -1.75
CA GLY A 62 -15.71 -3.46 -2.59
C GLY A 62 -15.79 -2.14 -3.36
N LEU A 63 -16.45 -2.12 -4.50
CA LEU A 63 -16.66 -0.89 -5.28
C LEU A 63 -17.79 -0.03 -4.71
N THR A 64 -17.58 1.29 -4.71
CA THR A 64 -18.64 2.28 -4.52
C THR A 64 -19.67 2.25 -5.65
N GLU A 65 -20.85 2.84 -5.44
CA GLU A 65 -21.84 2.96 -6.52
C GLU A 65 -21.33 3.85 -7.65
N GLU A 66 -20.65 4.93 -7.31
CA GLU A 66 -20.02 5.86 -8.26
C GLU A 66 -18.94 5.16 -9.10
N ALA A 67 -18.12 4.30 -8.47
CA ALA A 67 -17.13 3.50 -9.18
C ALA A 67 -17.80 2.50 -10.14
N LYS A 68 -18.91 1.87 -9.75
CA LYS A 68 -19.68 0.96 -10.63
C LYS A 68 -20.27 1.71 -11.83
N GLU A 69 -20.79 2.91 -11.63
CA GLU A 69 -21.27 3.76 -12.73
C GLU A 69 -20.14 4.11 -13.69
N THR A 70 -19.00 4.54 -13.15
CA THR A 70 -17.81 4.87 -13.94
C THR A 70 -17.28 3.67 -14.74
N ILE A 71 -17.27 2.47 -14.15
CA ILE A 71 -16.91 1.21 -14.84
C ILE A 71 -17.82 0.97 -16.05
N LYS A 72 -19.14 1.16 -15.88
CA LYS A 72 -20.12 0.98 -16.97
C LYS A 72 -19.93 2.02 -18.07
N GLU A 73 -19.73 3.29 -17.71
CA GLU A 73 -19.50 4.38 -18.66
C GLU A 73 -18.21 4.19 -19.48
N LYS A 74 -17.13 3.77 -18.81
CA LYS A 74 -15.84 3.46 -19.44
C LYS A 74 -15.83 2.09 -20.15
N ASN A 75 -16.93 1.34 -20.09
CA ASN A 75 -17.09 0.00 -20.66
C ASN A 75 -15.96 -0.96 -20.23
N ILE A 76 -15.56 -0.88 -18.96
CA ILE A 76 -14.55 -1.76 -18.39
C ILE A 76 -15.22 -3.11 -18.10
N ASP A 77 -14.86 -4.13 -18.87
CA ASP A 77 -15.41 -5.48 -18.72
C ASP A 77 -14.86 -6.16 -17.45
N LEU A 78 -15.59 -6.01 -16.35
CA LEU A 78 -15.25 -6.57 -15.05
C LEU A 78 -16.35 -7.55 -14.61
N LYS A 79 -15.94 -8.78 -14.31
CA LYS A 79 -16.77 -9.77 -13.62
C LYS A 79 -16.68 -9.52 -12.12
N LEU A 80 -17.44 -8.55 -11.62
CA LEU A 80 -17.46 -8.22 -10.19
C LEU A 80 -18.68 -8.82 -9.52
N VAL A 81 -18.50 -9.30 -8.29
CA VAL A 81 -19.60 -9.68 -7.41
C VAL A 81 -19.94 -8.46 -6.52
N GLU A 82 -21.22 -8.29 -6.18
CA GLU A 82 -21.74 -7.15 -5.40
C GLU A 82 -20.95 -6.89 -4.10
N GLY A 83 -20.92 -5.62 -3.68
CA GLY A 83 -19.99 -5.08 -2.69
C GLY A 83 -20.23 -5.54 -1.24
N ILE A 84 -19.12 -5.64 -0.51
CA ILE A 84 -19.02 -5.85 0.95
C ILE A 84 -18.76 -4.48 1.61
N ASP A 85 -19.06 -4.36 2.91
CA ASP A 85 -19.03 -3.11 3.67
C ASP A 85 -17.62 -2.46 3.78
N ARG A 86 -17.60 -1.19 4.21
CA ARG A 86 -16.39 -0.33 4.32
C ARG A 86 -15.25 -0.88 5.18
N ASN A 87 -15.54 -1.80 6.10
CA ASN A 87 -14.52 -2.43 6.94
C ASN A 87 -13.65 -3.39 6.13
N SER A 88 -14.13 -3.86 4.97
CA SER A 88 -13.37 -4.73 4.07
C SER A 88 -12.57 -3.93 3.03
N GLY A 89 -12.71 -2.61 3.01
CA GLY A 89 -12.08 -1.70 2.05
C GLY A 89 -13.03 -1.20 0.97
N ILE A 90 -12.75 0.00 0.46
CA ILE A 90 -13.52 0.66 -0.59
C ILE A 90 -12.62 0.89 -1.80
N ILE A 91 -13.08 0.49 -2.98
CA ILE A 91 -12.42 0.74 -4.26
C ILE A 91 -13.10 1.93 -4.94
N ASP A 92 -12.30 2.95 -5.25
CA ASP A 92 -12.72 4.11 -6.03
C ASP A 92 -11.87 4.28 -7.30
N ILE A 93 -12.49 4.79 -8.35
CA ILE A 93 -11.85 5.04 -9.66
C ILE A 93 -12.19 6.41 -10.25
N THR A 94 -12.89 7.24 -9.48
CA THR A 94 -13.19 8.64 -9.82
C THR A 94 -12.09 9.52 -9.24
N GLU A 95 -11.66 10.52 -10.00
CA GLU A 95 -10.56 11.41 -9.57
C GLU A 95 -10.88 12.10 -8.23
N GLU A 96 -12.11 12.55 -8.04
CA GLU A 96 -12.56 13.21 -6.80
C GLU A 96 -12.44 12.28 -5.58
N ALA A 97 -12.99 11.06 -5.65
CA ALA A 97 -12.96 10.12 -4.53
C ALA A 97 -11.56 9.56 -4.27
N MET A 98 -10.76 9.31 -5.32
CA MET A 98 -9.36 8.90 -5.17
C MET A 98 -8.54 9.98 -4.44
N ASN A 99 -8.71 11.24 -4.82
CA ASN A 99 -8.03 12.37 -4.16
C ASN A 99 -8.48 12.52 -2.70
N GLU A 100 -9.78 12.37 -2.43
CA GLU A 100 -10.30 12.40 -1.06
C GLU A 100 -9.69 11.27 -0.21
N ALA A 101 -9.65 10.04 -0.72
CA ALA A 101 -9.04 8.91 -0.03
C ALA A 101 -7.57 9.21 0.34
N ILE A 102 -6.78 9.68 -0.63
CA ILE A 102 -5.37 10.04 -0.44
C ILE A 102 -5.20 11.12 0.63
N GLN A 103 -6.07 12.13 0.66
CA GLN A 103 -6.00 13.21 1.67
C GLN A 103 -6.26 12.71 3.09
N TYR A 104 -7.06 11.65 3.25
CA TYR A 104 -7.35 11.05 4.55
C TYR A 104 -6.41 9.90 4.92
N ALA A 105 -5.41 9.58 4.10
CA ALA A 105 -4.48 8.50 4.37
C ALA A 105 -3.58 8.80 5.57
N GLU A 106 -3.46 7.84 6.49
CA GLU A 106 -2.41 7.84 7.51
C GLU A 106 -1.22 6.99 7.06
N ILE A 107 -1.49 5.94 6.28
CA ILE A 107 -0.49 5.22 5.47
C ILE A 107 -0.95 5.28 4.02
N LEU A 108 -0.11 5.85 3.15
CA LEU A 108 -0.27 5.79 1.70
C LEU A 108 0.83 4.91 1.10
N ILE A 109 0.40 3.86 0.38
CA ILE A 109 1.29 3.05 -0.44
C ILE A 109 0.93 3.30 -1.89
N THR A 110 1.91 3.65 -2.72
CA THR A 110 1.70 3.85 -4.15
C THR A 110 2.30 2.68 -4.92
N ILE A 111 1.56 2.12 -5.87
CA ILE A 111 2.01 1.07 -6.78
C ILE A 111 1.79 1.58 -8.20
N ASP A 112 2.86 1.83 -8.93
CA ASP A 112 2.83 2.37 -10.29
C ASP A 112 3.36 1.34 -11.29
N TYR A 113 2.58 1.05 -12.33
CA TYR A 113 2.99 0.17 -13.41
C TYR A 113 3.50 1.02 -14.56
N LEU A 114 4.75 0.78 -14.93
CA LEU A 114 5.40 1.43 -16.06
C LEU A 114 5.23 0.54 -17.30
N GLU A 115 4.49 1.03 -18.30
CA GLU A 115 4.20 0.25 -19.51
C GLU A 115 5.47 0.01 -20.35
N ASP A 116 6.36 1.00 -20.43
CA ASP A 116 7.59 0.94 -21.21
C ASP A 116 8.54 -0.17 -20.76
N THR A 117 8.63 -0.40 -19.45
CA THR A 117 9.51 -1.41 -18.83
C THR A 117 8.77 -2.64 -18.36
N LYS A 118 7.43 -2.62 -18.41
CA LYS A 118 6.52 -3.66 -17.89
C LYS A 118 6.86 -4.05 -16.45
N SER A 119 7.03 -3.04 -15.60
CA SER A 119 7.51 -3.21 -14.23
C SER A 119 6.75 -2.34 -13.24
N PHE A 120 6.69 -2.80 -11.99
CA PHE A 120 6.13 -2.00 -10.90
C PHE A 120 7.18 -1.18 -10.17
N ILE A 121 6.78 0.03 -9.79
CA ILE A 121 7.44 0.90 -8.83
C ILE A 121 6.52 1.03 -7.62
N ILE A 122 7.02 0.70 -6.42
CA ILE A 122 6.27 0.73 -5.18
C ILE A 122 6.90 1.72 -4.20
N ASN A 123 6.07 2.54 -3.55
CA ASN A 123 6.50 3.44 -2.47
C ASN A 123 5.82 3.04 -1.16
N CYS A 124 6.63 2.62 -0.19
CA CYS A 124 6.22 2.17 1.14
C CYS A 124 6.72 3.09 2.27
N GLU A 125 7.30 4.26 1.97
CA GLU A 125 7.94 5.12 2.98
C GLU A 125 6.98 5.48 4.13
N GLN A 126 5.69 5.69 3.84
CA GLN A 126 4.68 6.02 4.84
C GLN A 126 4.22 4.84 5.69
N MET A 127 4.69 3.61 5.44
CA MET A 127 4.39 2.47 6.32
C MET A 127 5.14 2.55 7.66
N LEU A 128 6.20 3.36 7.72
CA LEU A 128 6.97 3.62 8.92
C LEU A 128 6.90 5.10 9.30
N TYR A 129 6.94 5.37 10.60
CA TYR A 129 7.04 6.72 11.12
C TYR A 129 8.51 7.09 11.32
N GLN A 130 8.98 8.16 10.66
CA GLN A 130 10.35 8.65 10.89
C GLN A 130 10.45 9.32 12.27
N ASP A 131 11.32 8.80 13.12
CA ASP A 131 11.68 9.43 14.39
C ASP A 131 12.85 10.38 14.17
N THR A 132 12.59 11.69 14.25
CA THR A 132 13.59 12.74 14.01
C THR A 132 14.34 13.17 15.26
N GLU A 133 13.91 12.70 16.43
CA GLU A 133 14.54 13.01 17.72
C GLU A 133 15.58 11.96 18.12
N VAL A 134 15.49 10.75 17.55
CA VAL A 134 16.39 9.63 17.83
C VAL A 134 17.43 9.49 16.72
N SER A 135 18.71 9.55 17.09
CA SER A 135 19.78 9.21 16.15
C SER A 135 19.98 7.70 16.02
N LYS A 136 20.66 7.28 14.95
CA LYS A 136 21.07 5.87 14.79
C LYS A 136 21.88 5.38 16.00
N GLU A 137 22.82 6.20 16.48
CA GLU A 137 23.66 5.87 17.64
C GLU A 137 22.82 5.70 18.91
N ASP A 138 21.80 6.55 19.12
CA ASP A 138 20.88 6.40 20.25
C ASP A 138 20.08 5.10 20.17
N ALA A 139 19.60 4.74 18.98
CA ALA A 139 18.88 3.49 18.75
C ALA A 139 19.78 2.26 19.02
N GLU A 140 21.02 2.28 18.53
CA GLU A 140 22.01 1.21 18.75
C GLU A 140 22.43 1.05 20.21
N ASN A 141 22.43 2.13 20.98
CA ASN A 141 22.73 2.12 22.42
C ASN A 141 21.50 1.82 23.30
N SER A 142 20.32 1.71 22.69
CA SER A 142 19.09 1.35 23.39
C SER A 142 18.96 -0.17 23.53
N ASN A 143 18.00 -0.64 24.33
CA ASN A 143 17.76 -2.07 24.53
C ASN A 143 16.80 -2.67 23.48
N CYS A 144 16.62 -2.00 22.33
CA CYS A 144 15.79 -2.50 21.23
C CYS A 144 16.62 -3.22 20.17
N ARG A 145 15.94 -3.99 19.31
CA ARG A 145 16.56 -4.55 18.11
C ARG A 145 16.57 -3.48 17.01
N VAL A 146 17.74 -3.23 16.43
CA VAL A 146 17.90 -2.38 15.26
C VAL A 146 17.88 -3.23 13.99
N ILE A 147 17.02 -2.86 13.05
CA ILE A 147 16.88 -3.49 11.73
C ILE A 147 17.39 -2.51 10.68
N GLU A 148 18.54 -2.81 10.08
CA GLU A 148 19.05 -2.03 8.96
C GLU A 148 18.38 -2.44 7.65
N ILE A 149 17.91 -1.45 6.90
CA ILE A 149 17.39 -1.62 5.55
C ILE A 149 18.35 -0.89 4.59
N ASP A 150 18.94 -1.65 3.67
CA ASP A 150 19.98 -1.21 2.74
C ASP A 150 19.44 -0.68 1.40
N PHE A 151 18.12 -0.44 1.33
CA PHE A 151 17.43 0.10 0.17
C PHE A 151 16.44 1.19 0.56
N GLU A 152 16.13 2.08 -0.39
CA GLU A 152 15.14 3.14 -0.19
C GLU A 152 13.73 2.56 -0.21
N LEU A 153 12.86 3.04 0.70
CA LEU A 153 11.45 2.62 0.73
C LEU A 153 10.59 3.34 -0.30
N ASN A 154 11.14 4.37 -0.95
CA ASN A 154 10.58 4.92 -2.16
C ASN A 154 11.22 4.21 -3.36
N ASN A 155 10.43 4.01 -4.42
CA ASN A 155 10.93 3.44 -5.68
C ASN A 155 11.42 1.97 -5.61
N LEU A 156 10.73 1.13 -4.83
CA LEU A 156 10.96 -0.31 -4.77
C LEU A 156 10.48 -0.99 -6.05
N ASN A 157 11.19 -2.02 -6.52
CA ASN A 157 10.57 -3.00 -7.42
C ASN A 157 9.79 -4.05 -6.59
N ILE A 158 9.02 -4.90 -7.26
CA ILE A 158 8.15 -5.88 -6.57
C ILE A 158 8.92 -6.85 -5.65
N ILE A 159 10.12 -7.29 -6.06
CA ILE A 159 10.97 -8.18 -5.25
C ILE A 159 11.41 -7.47 -3.96
N LYS A 160 11.85 -6.21 -4.08
CA LYS A 160 12.27 -5.41 -2.93
C LYS A 160 11.11 -5.02 -2.02
N ALA A 161 9.90 -4.88 -2.58
CA ALA A 161 8.70 -4.70 -1.78
C ALA A 161 8.36 -5.96 -0.96
N PHE A 162 8.48 -7.16 -1.54
CA PHE A 162 8.36 -8.40 -0.77
C PHE A 162 9.45 -8.54 0.30
N ASP A 163 10.72 -8.24 -0.02
CA ASP A 163 11.80 -8.22 0.98
C ASP A 163 11.44 -7.31 2.17
N PHE A 164 10.89 -6.12 1.91
CA PHE A 164 10.47 -5.18 2.94
C PHE A 164 9.30 -5.71 3.78
N ILE A 165 8.28 -6.28 3.15
CA ILE A 165 7.13 -6.89 3.82
C ILE A 165 7.59 -8.02 4.75
N ASP A 166 8.48 -8.89 4.28
CA ASP A 166 9.06 -9.97 5.08
C ASP A 166 9.81 -9.43 6.30
N ILE A 167 10.58 -8.36 6.13
CA ILE A 167 11.27 -7.68 7.24
C ILE A 167 10.25 -7.19 8.28
N VAL A 168 9.18 -6.52 7.85
CA VAL A 168 8.11 -6.00 8.71
C VAL A 168 7.35 -7.11 9.43
N ASN A 169 7.04 -8.21 8.75
CA ASN A 169 6.31 -9.33 9.33
C ASN A 169 7.15 -10.11 10.37
N ASN A 170 8.48 -9.97 10.32
CA ASN A 170 9.42 -10.58 11.27
C ASN A 170 9.95 -9.59 12.33
N SER A 171 9.40 -8.39 12.40
CA SER A 171 9.74 -7.40 13.41
C SER A 171 8.66 -7.25 14.47
N THR A 172 8.99 -6.59 15.56
CA THR A 172 8.08 -6.28 16.66
C THR A 172 7.88 -4.77 16.79
N TYR A 173 6.83 -4.36 17.50
CA TYR A 173 6.58 -2.95 17.78
C TYR A 173 7.71 -2.25 18.58
N GLU A 174 8.61 -3.01 19.19
CA GLU A 174 9.76 -2.44 19.91
C GLU A 174 10.96 -2.26 19.00
N ASP A 175 10.95 -2.88 17.81
CA ASP A 175 12.04 -2.82 16.86
C ASP A 175 12.13 -1.43 16.20
N VAL A 176 13.35 -1.04 15.90
CA VAL A 176 13.67 0.22 15.25
C VAL A 176 14.28 -0.07 13.88
N PHE A 177 13.76 0.60 12.85
CA PHE A 177 14.31 0.50 11.51
C PHE A 177 15.28 1.64 11.25
N VAL A 178 16.38 1.33 10.58
CA VAL A 178 17.33 2.33 10.09
C VAL A 178 17.37 2.23 8.57
N VAL A 179 16.86 3.27 7.91
CA VAL A 179 16.87 3.41 6.45
C VAL A 179 17.73 4.62 6.13
N ASN A 180 18.84 4.44 5.40
CA ASN A 180 19.75 5.54 5.03
C ASN A 180 20.16 6.45 6.20
N ASN A 181 20.56 5.85 7.33
CA ASN A 181 20.94 6.55 8.58
C ASN A 181 19.82 7.36 9.25
N LYS A 182 18.58 7.26 8.80
CA LYS A 182 17.42 7.81 9.47
C LYS A 182 16.73 6.72 10.26
N VAL A 183 16.22 7.09 11.43
CA VAL A 183 15.53 6.19 12.34
C VAL A 183 14.04 6.22 12.05
N TYR A 184 13.45 5.04 11.97
CA TYR A 184 12.03 4.85 11.76
C TYR A 184 11.47 3.84 12.77
N LYS A 185 10.19 3.99 13.09
CA LYS A 185 9.43 3.10 13.96
C LYS A 185 8.21 2.61 13.19
N HIS A 186 7.65 1.50 13.62
CA HIS A 186 6.32 1.11 13.18
C HIS A 186 5.29 2.17 13.58
N ILE A 187 4.19 2.19 12.83
CA ILE A 187 2.96 2.91 13.10
C ILE A 187 2.05 1.97 13.91
N PHE A 188 1.73 2.34 15.15
CA PHE A 188 0.91 1.53 16.11
C PHE A 188 -0.39 2.21 16.47
N TYR A 189 -1.48 1.44 16.60
CA TYR A 189 -2.70 1.87 17.32
C TYR A 189 -3.46 0.71 17.97
#